data_AF-D1AV61-F1
#
_entry.id   AF-D1AV61-F1
#
_cell.length_a   1.000
_cell.length_b   1.000
_cell.length_c   1.000
_cell.angle_alpha   90.00
_cell.angle_beta   90.00
_cell.angle_gamma   90.00
#
_symmetry.space_group_name_H-M   'P 1'
#
loop_
_entity.id
_entity.type
_entity.pdbx_description
1 polymer ?
#
loop_
_entity_poly.entity_id
_entity_poly.type
_entity_poly.pdbx_seq_one_letter_code
_entity_poly.pdbx_strand_id
1 'polypeptide(L)'
;MKKILVINLLISAIGTLSYSNSSLEPIKVVAPVIAMKKEGKIDENERRIEILENENIELNEKLEKLSMLIKNIEEKQNKKKEVYTIYGFNSNKFTLNKNQMAIIDALITNLENKEIIVVGYTDTDGNDKYNLNLGLSRANSVKAYLESKGI
;
A
#
# COMPACT_ATOMS: atom_id res chain seq x y z
N MET A 1 6.95 2.01 -9.61
CA MET A 1 6.49 2.28 -8.23
C MET A 1 6.49 3.79 -8.03
N LYS A 2 5.34 4.41 -7.70
CA LYS A 2 5.22 5.87 -7.58
C LYS A 2 5.12 6.28 -6.11
N LYS A 3 6.06 7.11 -5.67
CA LYS A 3 6.19 7.62 -4.29
C LYS A 3 5.45 8.95 -4.16
N ILE A 4 4.87 9.21 -2.98
CA ILE A 4 4.22 10.47 -2.60
C ILE A 4 4.96 11.00 -1.38
N LEU A 5 5.43 12.25 -1.45
CA LEU A 5 6.26 12.93 -0.45
C LEU A 5 5.43 13.94 0.34
N VAL A 6 5.55 13.92 1.67
CA VAL A 6 5.08 15.00 2.58
C VAL A 6 6.22 15.27 3.57
N ILE A 7 6.64 16.53 3.72
CA ILE A 7 7.77 16.97 4.55
C ILE A 7 7.24 17.60 5.84
N ASN A 8 7.79 17.17 6.98
CA ASN A 8 7.76 17.92 8.25
C ASN A 8 9.08 17.76 9.00
N LEU A 9 9.49 18.84 9.66
CA LEU A 9 10.78 19.06 10.35
C LEU A 9 10.66 18.75 11.84
N LEU A 10 11.63 18.05 12.46
CA LEU A 10 12.24 18.39 13.77
C LEU A 10 13.34 17.39 14.25
N ILE A 11 14.48 18.01 14.55
CA ILE A 11 15.68 17.78 15.41
C ILE A 11 16.00 16.38 16.02
N SER A 12 17.30 16.07 15.88
CA SER A 12 18.24 15.03 16.35
C SER A 12 18.14 14.60 17.83
N ALA A 13 18.67 13.46 18.32
CA ALA A 13 19.76 12.58 17.89
C ALA A 13 19.66 11.26 18.70
N ILE A 14 19.99 10.09 18.14
CA ILE A 14 20.46 8.94 18.94
C ILE A 14 21.51 8.16 18.12
N GLY A 15 22.62 7.85 18.78
CA GLY A 15 23.87 7.33 18.21
C GLY A 15 23.79 5.93 17.60
N THR A 16 24.65 5.71 16.62
CA THR A 16 24.85 4.43 15.94
C THR A 16 25.78 3.53 16.75
N LEU A 17 25.31 2.35 17.11
CA LEU A 17 26.17 1.21 17.48
C LEU A 17 26.16 0.21 16.32
N SER A 18 27.30 0.09 15.63
CA SER A 18 27.51 -0.92 14.59
C SER A 18 27.49 -2.32 15.21
N TYR A 19 26.56 -3.17 14.77
CA TYR A 19 26.68 -4.62 14.93
C TYR A 19 27.10 -5.22 13.60
N SER A 20 28.30 -5.80 13.59
CA SER A 20 28.84 -6.58 12.49
C SER A 20 28.02 -7.84 12.28
N ASN A 21 27.54 -8.05 11.06
CA ASN A 21 26.94 -9.31 10.60
C ASN A 21 27.97 -10.45 10.69
N SER A 22 27.76 -11.38 11.61
CA SER A 22 28.27 -12.75 11.49
C SER A 22 27.08 -13.69 11.32
N SER A 23 27.00 -14.30 10.15
CA SER A 23 26.09 -15.40 9.84
C SER A 23 26.41 -16.58 10.75
N LEU A 24 25.64 -16.76 11.83
CA LEU A 24 25.65 -17.99 12.60
C LEU A 24 24.79 -19.00 11.83
N GLU A 25 25.43 -20.00 11.23
CA GLU A 25 24.70 -21.18 10.79
C GLU A 25 24.01 -21.82 12.01
N PRO A 26 22.77 -22.32 11.88
CA PRO A 26 22.09 -22.96 13.00
C PRO A 26 22.86 -24.20 13.41
N ILE A 27 23.37 -24.20 14.65
CA ILE A 27 24.03 -25.35 15.26
C ILE A 27 23.01 -26.50 15.30
N LYS A 28 23.19 -27.51 14.42
CA LYS A 28 22.47 -28.78 14.51
C LYS A 28 22.98 -29.57 15.71
N VAL A 29 22.31 -29.40 16.85
CA VAL A 29 22.53 -30.25 18.03
C VAL A 29 21.65 -31.49 17.85
N VAL A 30 22.25 -32.63 17.51
CA VAL A 30 21.59 -33.94 17.61
C VAL A 30 22.10 -34.62 18.87
N ALA A 31 21.21 -34.87 19.83
CA ALA A 31 21.54 -35.53 21.09
C ALA A 31 21.90 -37.01 20.87
N PRO A 32 22.87 -37.59 21.61
CA PRO A 32 23.17 -39.02 21.51
C PRO A 32 22.00 -39.83 22.07
N VAL A 33 21.40 -40.68 21.22
CA VAL A 33 20.35 -41.62 21.63
C VAL A 33 20.96 -42.65 22.58
N ILE A 34 20.65 -42.54 23.87
CA ILE A 34 21.05 -43.53 24.87
C ILE A 34 20.28 -44.83 24.61
N ALA A 35 21.04 -45.87 24.31
CA ALA A 35 20.58 -47.24 24.22
C ALA A 35 19.90 -47.69 25.54
N MET A 36 18.57 -47.74 25.54
CA MET A 36 17.81 -48.55 26.50
C MET A 36 16.67 -49.24 25.75
N LYS A 37 16.86 -50.51 25.39
CA LYS A 37 15.76 -51.40 24.99
C LYS A 37 14.67 -51.36 26.07
N LYS A 38 13.58 -50.66 25.77
CA LYS A 38 12.27 -50.83 26.38
C LYS A 38 11.29 -50.82 25.21
N GLU A 39 11.00 -52.00 24.69
CA GLU A 39 10.43 -52.34 23.35
C GLU A 39 9.07 -51.71 22.99
N GLY A 40 8.62 -50.64 23.66
CA GLY A 40 7.45 -49.84 23.27
C GLY A 40 7.58 -48.33 23.43
N LYS A 41 8.55 -47.81 24.21
CA LYS A 41 8.67 -46.34 24.45
C LYS A 41 9.51 -45.60 23.41
N ILE A 42 10.48 -46.28 22.80
CA ILE A 42 11.33 -45.68 21.74
C ILE A 42 10.50 -45.48 20.47
N ASP A 43 9.73 -46.49 20.10
CA ASP A 43 8.82 -46.47 18.95
C ASP A 43 7.69 -45.41 19.12
N GLU A 44 7.13 -45.26 20.33
CA GLU A 44 6.16 -44.20 20.61
C GLU A 44 6.77 -42.79 20.49
N ASN A 45 8.03 -42.60 20.91
CA ASN A 45 8.72 -41.32 20.77
C ASN A 45 9.09 -41.03 19.31
N GLU A 46 9.50 -42.04 18.53
CA GLU A 46 9.77 -41.90 17.10
C GLU A 46 8.49 -41.49 16.34
N ARG A 47 7.35 -42.11 16.63
CA ARG A 47 6.05 -41.70 16.06
C ARG A 47 5.64 -40.30 16.47
N ARG A 48 5.90 -39.90 17.71
CA ARG A 48 5.65 -38.51 18.16
C ARG A 48 6.53 -37.51 17.41
N ILE A 49 7.80 -37.84 17.18
CA ILE A 49 8.72 -36.99 16.41
C ILE A 49 8.21 -36.83 14.98
N GLU A 50 7.80 -37.93 14.33
CA GLU A 50 7.24 -37.88 12.97
C GLU A 50 5.98 -37.00 12.90
N ILE A 51 5.07 -37.12 13.87
CA ILE A 51 3.86 -36.29 13.94
C ILE A 51 4.24 -34.81 14.10
N LEU A 52 5.16 -34.51 15.02
CA LEU A 52 5.61 -33.12 15.26
C LEU A 52 6.35 -32.53 14.07
N GLU A 53 7.10 -33.33 13.32
CA GLU A 53 7.76 -32.89 12.08
C GLU A 53 6.72 -32.56 11.00
N ASN A 54 5.69 -33.39 10.84
CA ASN A 54 4.59 -33.13 9.90
C ASN A 54 3.77 -31.89 10.30
N GLU A 55 3.46 -31.72 11.58
CA GLU A 55 2.78 -30.52 12.08
C GLU A 55 3.62 -29.25 11.86
N ASN A 56 4.94 -29.33 12.02
CA ASN A 56 5.84 -28.21 11.73
C ASN A 56 5.88 -27.86 10.25
N ILE A 57 5.86 -28.85 9.36
CA ILE A 57 5.77 -28.63 7.91
C ILE A 57 4.46 -27.89 7.59
N GLU A 58 3.33 -28.38 8.09
CA GLU A 58 2.02 -27.75 7.87
C GLU A 58 1.96 -26.33 8.44
N LEU A 59 2.57 -26.11 9.61
CA LEU A 59 2.63 -24.79 10.25
C LEU A 59 3.45 -23.80 9.41
N ASN A 60 4.58 -24.24 8.85
CA ASN A 60 5.41 -23.41 7.97
C ASN A 60 4.67 -23.03 6.68
N GLU A 61 3.94 -23.96 6.06
CA GLU A 61 3.10 -23.65 4.89
C GLU A 61 2.00 -22.63 5.20
N LYS A 62 1.37 -22.75 6.38
CA LYS A 62 0.37 -21.78 6.85
C LYS A 62 1.01 -20.41 7.10
N LEU A 63 2.23 -20.37 7.62
CA LEU A 63 2.97 -19.13 7.87
C LEU A 63 3.30 -18.41 6.55
N GLU A 64 3.73 -19.14 5.53
CA GLU A 64 3.99 -18.58 4.18
C GLU A 64 2.71 -17.99 3.56
N LYS A 65 1.59 -18.72 3.63
CA LYS A 65 0.28 -18.23 3.17
C LYS A 65 -0.14 -16.97 3.91
N LEU A 66 0.04 -16.94 5.23
CA LEU A 66 -0.28 -15.77 6.05
C LEU A 66 0.59 -14.57 5.68
N SER A 67 1.89 -14.78 5.45
CA SER A 67 2.81 -13.73 4.99
C SER A 67 2.37 -13.12 3.65
N MET A 68 1.95 -13.96 2.70
CA MET A 68 1.38 -13.49 1.43
C MET A 68 0.10 -12.67 1.64
N LEU A 69 -0.80 -13.10 2.52
CA LEU A 69 -2.02 -12.36 2.83
C LEU A 69 -1.73 -11.00 3.46
N ILE A 70 -0.79 -10.96 4.43
CA ILE A 70 -0.36 -9.72 5.08
C ILE A 70 0.21 -8.75 4.04
N LYS A 71 1.10 -9.22 3.17
CA LYS A 71 1.66 -8.40 2.08
C LYS A 71 0.56 -7.80 1.19
N ASN A 72 -0.42 -8.60 0.78
CA ASN A 72 -1.53 -8.12 -0.05
C ASN A 72 -2.42 -7.10 0.69
N ILE A 73 -2.60 -7.26 2.00
CA ILE A 73 -3.35 -6.32 2.84
C ILE A 73 -2.57 -5.01 2.98
N GLU A 74 -1.27 -5.07 3.26
CA GLU A 74 -0.39 -3.90 3.33
C GLU A 74 -0.36 -3.13 2.00
N GLU A 75 -0.29 -3.83 0.87
CA GLU A 75 -0.36 -3.22 -0.47
C GLU A 75 -1.71 -2.52 -0.72
N LYS A 76 -2.82 -3.11 -0.26
CA LYS A 76 -4.16 -2.50 -0.37
C LYS A 76 -4.31 -1.29 0.56
N GLN A 77 -3.81 -1.37 1.78
CA GLN A 77 -3.89 -0.29 2.78
C GLN A 77 -2.93 0.87 2.46
N ASN A 78 -1.79 0.60 1.81
CA ASN A 78 -0.82 1.62 1.39
C ASN A 78 -1.23 2.41 0.13
N LYS A 79 -2.40 2.17 -0.46
CA LYS A 79 -2.99 3.08 -1.47
C LYS A 79 -3.53 4.34 -0.78
N LYS A 80 -2.64 5.22 -0.35
CA LYS A 80 -2.98 6.58 0.10
C LYS A 80 -3.59 7.34 -1.08
N LYS A 81 -4.90 7.62 -1.03
CA LYS A 81 -5.58 8.43 -2.04
C LYS A 81 -5.07 9.86 -1.95
N GLU A 82 -4.45 10.34 -3.02
CA GLU A 82 -4.12 11.76 -3.16
C GLU A 82 -5.36 12.51 -3.64
N VAL A 83 -5.70 13.58 -2.92
CA VAL A 83 -6.81 14.44 -3.27
C VAL A 83 -6.24 15.81 -3.62
N TYR A 84 -6.52 16.26 -4.83
CA TYR A 84 -6.18 17.59 -5.32
C TYR A 84 -7.47 18.35 -5.61
N THR A 85 -7.47 19.65 -5.35
CA THR A 85 -8.66 20.48 -5.56
C THR A 85 -8.37 21.63 -6.50
N ILE A 86 -9.18 21.74 -7.55
CA ILE A 86 -9.16 22.85 -8.50
C ILE A 86 -10.30 23.81 -8.14
N TYR A 87 -9.95 24.95 -7.56
CA TYR A 87 -10.92 25.96 -7.12
C TYR A 87 -11.17 27.04 -8.18
N GLY A 88 -12.12 27.93 -7.92
CA GLY A 88 -12.25 29.20 -8.65
C GLY A 88 -12.95 29.11 -10.00
N PHE A 89 -13.87 28.17 -10.19
CA PHE A 89 -14.81 28.25 -11.31
C PHE A 89 -15.73 29.45 -11.10
N ASN A 90 -15.86 30.27 -12.14
CA ASN A 90 -16.84 31.36 -12.14
C ASN A 90 -18.27 30.79 -12.12
N SER A 91 -19.22 31.60 -11.64
CA SER A 91 -20.64 31.27 -11.64
C SER A 91 -21.10 30.83 -13.03
N ASN A 92 -21.81 29.70 -13.09
CA ASN A 92 -22.33 29.06 -14.31
C ASN A 92 -21.29 28.75 -15.39
N LYS A 93 -19.99 28.73 -15.06
CA LYS A 93 -18.90 28.41 -15.99
C LYS A 93 -18.23 27.08 -15.63
N PHE A 94 -17.75 26.43 -16.68
CA PHE A 94 -16.96 25.19 -16.62
C PHE A 94 -15.64 25.30 -17.40
N THR A 95 -15.38 26.41 -18.07
CA THR A 95 -14.10 26.64 -18.75
C THR A 95 -12.98 26.89 -17.75
N LEU A 96 -11.84 26.23 -17.94
CA LEU A 96 -10.64 26.44 -17.15
C LEU A 96 -10.00 27.79 -17.48
N ASN A 97 -9.59 28.53 -16.45
CA ASN A 97 -8.77 29.73 -16.60
C ASN A 97 -7.27 29.40 -16.47
N LYS A 98 -6.41 30.39 -16.73
CA LYS A 98 -4.94 30.24 -16.67
C LYS A 98 -4.43 29.72 -15.33
N ASN A 99 -5.00 30.19 -14.23
CA ASN A 99 -4.57 29.79 -12.89
C ASN A 99 -4.92 28.33 -12.62
N GLN A 100 -6.12 27.90 -13.02
CA GLN A 100 -6.55 26.51 -12.89
C GLN A 100 -5.70 25.57 -13.75
N MET A 101 -5.41 25.97 -14.99
CA MET A 101 -4.49 25.24 -15.86
C MET A 101 -3.09 25.12 -15.24
N ALA A 102 -2.55 26.19 -14.66
CA ALA A 102 -1.26 26.16 -13.98
C ALA A 102 -1.24 25.23 -12.75
N ILE A 103 -2.34 25.18 -11.99
CA ILE A 103 -2.48 24.21 -10.88
C ILE A 103 -2.46 22.79 -11.43
N ILE A 104 -3.23 22.50 -12.49
CA ILE A 104 -3.26 21.15 -13.09
C ILE A 104 -1.88 20.78 -13.66
N ASP A 105 -1.19 21.73 -14.32
CA ASP A 105 0.15 21.53 -14.88
C ASP A 105 1.17 21.13 -13.80
N ALA A 106 1.09 21.73 -12.61
CA ALA A 106 1.95 21.39 -11.48
C ALA A 106 1.70 19.98 -10.91
N LEU A 107 0.57 19.36 -11.26
CA LEU A 107 0.20 18.02 -10.80
C LEU A 107 0.59 16.91 -11.78
N ILE A 108 0.83 17.22 -13.06
CA ILE A 108 1.00 16.22 -14.14
C ILE A 108 2.01 15.12 -13.78
N THR A 109 3.19 15.50 -13.30
CA THR A 109 4.25 14.54 -12.93
C THR A 109 3.82 13.57 -11.82
N ASN A 110 2.93 14.02 -10.93
CA ASN A 110 2.38 13.19 -9.85
C ASN A 110 1.24 12.30 -10.34
N LEU A 111 0.59 12.64 -11.46
CA LEU A 111 -0.61 11.99 -11.97
C LEU A 111 -0.34 10.89 -13.02
N GLU A 112 0.80 10.95 -13.72
CA GLU A 112 1.33 9.79 -14.44
C GLU A 112 1.30 8.57 -13.49
N ASN A 113 1.37 7.30 -13.83
CA ASN A 113 0.57 6.42 -14.64
C ASN A 113 -0.45 5.91 -13.60
N LYS A 114 -1.34 6.80 -13.14
CA LYS A 114 -2.30 6.52 -12.07
C LYS A 114 -3.69 6.52 -12.67
N GLU A 115 -4.58 5.77 -12.04
CA GLU A 115 -6.01 5.93 -12.27
C GLU A 115 -6.47 7.22 -11.58
N ILE A 116 -7.13 8.09 -12.33
CA ILE A 116 -7.55 9.41 -11.86
C ILE A 116 -9.06 9.49 -11.93
N ILE A 117 -9.66 9.86 -10.80
CA ILE A 117 -11.10 10.13 -10.70
C ILE A 117 -11.28 11.63 -10.56
N VAL A 118 -11.98 12.24 -11.52
CA VAL A 118 -12.31 13.66 -11.49
C VAL A 118 -13.76 13.81 -11.05
N VAL A 119 -13.98 14.53 -9.94
CA VAL A 119 -15.31 14.81 -9.39
C VAL A 119 -15.55 16.32 -9.41
N GLY A 120 -16.67 16.75 -9.98
CA GLY A 120 -17.04 18.16 -10.04
C GLY A 120 -18.09 18.51 -9.00
N TYR A 121 -17.80 19.52 -8.18
CA TYR A 121 -18.71 20.05 -7.17
C TYR A 121 -19.30 21.40 -7.59
N THR A 122 -20.49 21.70 -7.07
CA THR A 122 -21.13 23.01 -7.12
C THR A 122 -21.45 23.46 -5.70
N ASP A 123 -21.84 24.73 -5.56
CA ASP A 123 -22.57 25.20 -4.40
C ASP A 123 -23.95 24.53 -4.31
N THR A 124 -24.60 24.72 -3.16
CA THR A 124 -25.95 24.19 -2.88
C THR A 124 -27.06 25.07 -3.44
N ASP A 125 -26.71 26.20 -4.04
CA ASP A 125 -27.68 27.17 -4.52
C ASP A 125 -28.26 26.70 -5.87
N GLY A 126 -29.57 26.76 -6.02
CA GLY A 126 -30.26 26.43 -7.27
C GLY A 126 -30.79 24.99 -7.36
N ASN A 127 -30.98 24.52 -8.59
CA ASN A 127 -31.65 23.25 -8.88
C ASN A 127 -30.66 22.08 -8.91
N ASP A 128 -30.98 20.98 -8.22
CA ASP A 128 -30.11 19.79 -8.13
C ASP A 128 -29.67 19.23 -9.49
N LYS A 129 -30.59 19.14 -10.46
CA LYS A 129 -30.28 18.64 -11.81
C LYS A 129 -29.35 19.60 -12.55
N TYR A 130 -29.54 20.90 -12.37
CA TYR A 130 -28.64 21.91 -12.92
C TYR A 130 -27.24 21.78 -12.33
N ASN A 131 -27.16 21.68 -11.00
CA ASN A 131 -25.91 21.55 -10.26
C ASN A 131 -25.14 20.26 -10.60
N LEU A 132 -25.86 19.14 -10.75
CA LEU A 132 -25.27 17.89 -11.22
C LEU A 132 -24.66 18.03 -12.63
N ASN A 133 -25.38 18.65 -13.56
CA ASN A 133 -24.89 18.87 -14.92
C ASN A 133 -23.70 19.84 -14.96
N LEU A 134 -23.72 20.89 -14.15
CA LEU A 134 -22.63 21.86 -14.04
C LEU A 134 -21.38 21.21 -13.44
N GLY A 135 -21.53 20.43 -12.38
CA GLY A 135 -20.45 19.63 -11.79
C GLY A 135 -19.83 18.68 -12.81
N LEU A 136 -20.65 17.92 -13.53
CA LEU A 136 -20.19 17.03 -14.60
C LEU A 136 -19.42 17.77 -15.70
N SER A 137 -19.91 18.94 -16.12
CA SER A 137 -19.25 19.77 -17.14
C SER A 137 -17.88 20.28 -16.69
N ARG A 138 -17.74 20.65 -15.41
CA ARG A 138 -16.45 21.05 -14.80
C ARG A 138 -15.48 19.87 -14.75
N ALA A 139 -15.96 18.69 -14.34
CA ALA A 139 -15.15 17.47 -14.32
C ALA A 139 -14.63 17.10 -15.72
N ASN A 140 -15.51 17.17 -16.72
CA ASN A 140 -15.14 16.90 -18.12
C ASN A 140 -14.12 17.90 -18.66
N SER A 141 -14.18 19.17 -18.24
CA SER A 141 -13.21 20.18 -18.66
C SER A 141 -11.81 19.92 -18.09
N VAL A 142 -11.74 19.49 -16.82
CA VAL A 142 -10.47 19.06 -16.20
C VAL A 142 -9.96 17.78 -16.86
N LYS A 143 -10.83 16.80 -17.11
CA LYS A 143 -10.47 15.57 -17.82
C LYS A 143 -9.88 15.85 -19.20
N ALA A 144 -10.56 16.66 -20.02
CA ALA A 144 -10.08 17.00 -21.36
C ALA A 144 -8.72 17.71 -21.32
N TYR A 145 -8.49 18.55 -20.32
CA TYR A 145 -7.19 19.22 -20.16
C TYR A 145 -6.09 18.23 -19.74
N LEU A 146 -6.36 17.30 -18.82
CA LEU A 146 -5.43 16.22 -18.46
C LEU A 146 -5.08 15.34 -19.68
N GLU A 147 -6.08 14.94 -20.47
CA GLU A 147 -5.87 14.16 -21.69
C GLU A 147 -4.99 14.93 -22.69
N SER A 148 -5.19 16.24 -22.82
CA SER A 148 -4.33 17.10 -23.68
C SER A 148 -2.86 17.18 -23.20
N LYS A 149 -2.60 16.80 -21.95
CA LYS A 149 -1.26 16.74 -21.34
C LYS A 149 -0.67 15.33 -21.35
N GLY A 150 -1.36 14.35 -21.95
CA GLY A 150 -0.91 12.97 -22.06
C GLY A 150 -1.12 12.13 -20.80
N ILE A 151 -2.04 12.57 -19.93
CA ILE A 151 -2.51 11.81 -18.75
C ILE A 151 -3.70 10.93 -19.12
#